data_AF-A0A482W155-F1
#
_entry.id   AF-A0A482W155-F1
#
_cell.length_a   1.000
_cell.length_b   1.000
_cell.length_c   1.000
_cell.angle_alpha   90.00
_cell.angle_beta   90.00
_cell.angle_gamma   90.00
#
_symmetry.space_group_name_H-M   'P 1'
#
loop_
_entity.id
_entity.type
_entity.pdbx_description
1 polymer ?
#
loop_
_entity_poly.entity_id
_entity_poly.type
_entity_poly.pdbx_seq_one_letter_code
_entity_poly.pdbx_strand_id
1 'polypeptide(L)'
;NRTTIGQKIREIYTGGEALVDHLGDGVRLYSDSGFTRPIIKHAELWSQFVETYFYQFSYDGVLGGNDAHYDGADFVGHSEDMFYLFCYSVGCDFSIYPESDQVTSERLVSIWTNFAKYQNPTPEPSELLQNITWPIVSTEGGDFLYVDINEI
;
A
#
# COMPACT_ATOMS: atom_id res chain seq x y z
N ASN A 1 14.35 28.36 7.32
CA ASN A 1 14.74 28.03 8.70
C ASN A 1 14.59 26.51 8.89
N ARG A 2 15.69 25.74 8.91
CA ARG A 2 15.67 24.26 8.95
C ARG A 2 15.17 23.71 10.28
N THR A 3 15.53 24.36 11.39
CA THR A 3 15.14 23.96 12.75
C THR A 3 13.62 23.99 12.93
N THR A 4 12.96 25.05 12.46
CA THR A 4 11.49 25.16 12.52
C THR A 4 10.79 24.06 11.75
N ILE A 5 11.31 23.66 10.58
CA ILE A 5 10.72 22.56 9.80
C ILE A 5 10.91 21.23 10.53
N GLY A 6 12.12 20.98 11.06
CA GLY A 6 12.39 19.76 11.84
C GLY A 6 11.50 19.64 13.08
N GLN A 7 11.22 20.75 13.77
CA GLN A 7 10.28 20.77 14.90
C GLN A 7 8.85 20.43 14.47
N LYS A 8 8.38 20.96 13.34
CA LYS A 8 7.05 20.62 12.80
C LYS A 8 6.93 19.16 12.40
N ILE A 9 7.97 18.60 11.78
CA ILE A 9 8.02 17.17 11.44
C ILE A 9 7.95 16.34 12.73
N ARG A 10 8.75 16.67 13.74
CA ARG A 10 8.72 16.00 15.04
C ARG A 10 7.35 16.06 15.71
N GLU A 11 6.66 17.20 15.60
CA GLU A 11 5.30 17.36 16.13
C GLU A 11 4.31 16.41 15.42
N ILE A 12 4.39 16.30 14.09
CA ILE A 12 3.50 15.44 13.29
C ILE A 12 3.65 13.96 13.67
N TYR A 13 4.89 13.48 13.84
CA TYR A 13 5.13 12.06 14.05
C TYR A 13 5.12 11.66 15.52
N THR A 14 5.75 12.42 16.42
CA THR A 14 5.94 12.00 17.82
C THR A 14 5.31 12.96 18.84
N GLY A 15 4.50 13.94 18.41
CA GLY A 15 3.94 14.95 19.30
C GLY A 15 5.01 15.79 20.03
N GLY A 16 6.21 15.89 19.45
CA GLY A 16 7.35 16.58 20.07
C GLY A 16 8.22 15.69 20.97
N GLU A 17 7.86 14.43 21.20
CA GLU A 17 8.61 13.49 22.04
C GLU A 17 9.84 12.92 21.34
N ALA A 18 10.71 12.21 22.06
CA ALA A 18 11.97 11.68 21.52
C ALA A 18 11.72 10.42 20.68
N LEU A 19 12.25 10.38 19.45
CA LEU A 19 11.99 9.28 18.51
C LEU A 19 12.38 7.89 19.04
N VAL A 20 13.39 7.80 19.92
CA VAL A 20 13.86 6.54 20.50
C VAL A 20 12.78 5.83 21.33
N ASP A 21 11.83 6.60 21.88
CA ASP A 21 10.72 6.08 22.66
C ASP A 21 9.48 5.76 21.79
N HIS A 22 9.54 6.08 20.49
CA HIS A 22 8.44 6.03 19.52
C HIS A 22 8.88 5.35 18.21
N LEU A 23 9.31 4.09 18.30
CA LEU A 23 9.89 3.37 17.16
C LEU A 23 8.93 3.25 15.97
N GLY A 24 7.64 2.97 16.21
CA GLY A 24 6.65 2.89 15.13
C GLY A 24 6.46 4.23 14.41
N ASP A 25 6.46 5.35 15.14
CA ASP A 25 6.46 6.67 14.51
C ASP A 25 7.72 6.95 13.68
N GLY A 26 8.86 6.37 14.08
CA GLY A 26 10.08 6.36 13.27
C GLY A 26 9.93 5.57 11.98
N VAL A 27 9.29 4.40 12.02
CA VAL A 27 8.93 3.62 10.83
C VAL A 27 8.01 4.43 9.93
N ARG A 28 6.94 5.03 10.46
CA ARG A 28 6.00 5.87 9.71
C ARG A 28 6.69 7.07 9.05
N LEU A 29 7.56 7.77 9.77
CA LEU A 29 8.37 8.86 9.22
C LEU A 29 9.27 8.38 8.07
N TYR A 30 9.90 7.21 8.21
CA TYR A 30 10.73 6.63 7.17
C TYR A 30 9.90 6.23 5.94
N SER A 31 8.77 5.56 6.12
CA SER A 31 7.84 5.19 5.05
C SER A 31 7.36 6.41 4.28
N ASP A 32 6.92 7.46 4.98
CA ASP A 32 6.44 8.69 4.36
C ASP A 32 7.52 9.42 3.57
N SER A 33 8.73 9.50 4.13
CA SER A 33 9.83 10.23 3.51
C SER A 33 10.49 9.47 2.36
N GLY A 34 10.59 8.14 2.48
CA GLY A 34 11.25 7.27 1.51
C GLY A 34 10.35 6.81 0.36
N PHE A 35 9.06 6.62 0.61
CA PHE A 35 8.16 5.94 -0.34
C PHE A 35 6.83 6.67 -0.53
N THR A 36 6.03 6.88 0.52
CA THR A 36 4.63 7.32 0.40
C THR A 36 4.49 8.71 -0.20
N ARG A 37 5.20 9.72 0.33
CA ARG A 37 5.10 11.09 -0.21
C ARG A 37 5.58 11.20 -1.66
N PRO A 38 6.74 10.66 -2.07
CA PRO A 38 7.16 10.76 -3.46
C PRO A 38 6.24 10.02 -4.44
N ILE A 39 5.70 8.84 -4.09
CA ILE A 39 4.81 8.09 -5.00
C ILE A 39 3.43 8.75 -5.13
N ILE A 40 2.85 9.28 -4.04
CA ILE A 40 1.63 10.10 -4.11
C ILE A 40 1.88 11.31 -5.00
N LYS A 41 3.00 12.02 -4.79
CA LYS A 41 3.30 13.21 -5.59
C LYS A 41 3.51 12.88 -7.07
N HIS A 42 4.10 11.73 -7.37
CA HIS A 42 4.23 11.26 -8.74
C HIS A 42 2.85 11.03 -9.37
N ALA A 43 1.95 10.30 -8.70
CA ALA A 43 0.61 10.04 -9.19
C ALA A 43 -0.21 11.32 -9.40
N GLU A 44 -0.16 12.28 -8.48
CA GLU A 44 -0.83 13.59 -8.63
C GLU A 44 -0.39 14.37 -9.88
N LEU A 45 0.90 14.27 -10.24
CA LEU A 45 1.46 14.97 -11.39
C LEU A 45 1.16 14.20 -12.69
N TRP A 46 1.21 12.87 -12.62
CA TRP A 46 1.06 12.00 -13.78
C TRP A 46 -0.40 11.87 -14.23
N SER A 47 -1.34 11.89 -13.29
CA SER A 47 -2.78 11.80 -13.55
C SER A 47 -3.34 12.94 -14.42
N GLN A 48 -2.61 14.06 -14.52
CA GLN A 48 -2.95 15.17 -15.41
C GLN A 48 -2.76 14.84 -16.90
N PHE A 49 -2.03 13.77 -17.21
CA PHE A 49 -1.64 13.41 -18.57
C PHE A 49 -2.17 12.05 -19.01
N VAL A 50 -2.35 11.10 -18.08
CA VAL A 50 -2.84 9.75 -18.37
C VAL A 50 -3.71 9.23 -17.24
N GLU A 51 -4.62 8.32 -17.58
CA GLU A 51 -5.38 7.57 -16.58
C GLU A 51 -4.40 6.86 -15.64
N THR A 52 -4.52 7.18 -14.35
CA THR A 52 -3.62 6.70 -13.31
C THR A 52 -4.46 5.99 -12.25
N TYR A 53 -4.07 4.77 -11.91
CA TYR A 53 -4.69 3.97 -10.86
C TYR A 53 -3.71 3.86 -9.69
N PHE A 54 -4.20 3.95 -8.47
CA PHE A 54 -3.37 3.90 -7.27
C PHE A 54 -3.92 2.86 -6.29
N TYR A 55 -3.04 2.07 -5.67
CA TYR A 55 -3.38 1.23 -4.55
C TYR A 55 -2.40 1.38 -3.39
N GLN A 56 -2.88 1.02 -2.21
CA GLN A 56 -2.08 0.67 -1.05
C GLN A 56 -2.28 -0.83 -0.78
N PHE A 57 -1.20 -1.56 -0.54
CA PHE A 57 -1.29 -2.94 -0.06
C PHE A 57 -1.11 -2.92 1.46
N SER A 58 -2.14 -3.35 2.20
CA SER A 58 -2.19 -3.29 3.66
C SER A 58 -2.61 -4.61 4.31
N TYR A 59 -2.79 -5.67 3.51
CA TYR A 59 -3.09 -7.00 4.00
C TYR A 59 -1.89 -7.60 4.77
N ASP A 60 -2.05 -7.76 6.08
CA ASP A 60 -1.10 -8.41 6.98
C ASP A 60 -1.47 -9.90 7.15
N GLY A 61 -0.98 -10.72 6.23
CA GLY A 61 -1.21 -12.16 6.19
C GLY A 61 0.04 -12.99 6.47
N VAL A 62 -0.17 -14.27 6.80
CA VAL A 62 0.91 -15.21 7.14
C VAL A 62 1.91 -15.37 5.99
N LEU A 63 1.44 -15.22 4.75
CA LEU A 63 2.27 -15.31 3.54
C LEU A 63 3.25 -14.13 3.40
N GLY A 64 2.92 -12.95 3.93
CA GLY A 64 3.81 -11.79 3.95
C GLY A 64 5.05 -12.01 4.82
N GLY A 65 4.88 -12.80 5.90
CA GLY A 65 5.98 -13.30 6.72
C GLY A 65 6.66 -12.27 7.62
N ASN A 66 6.05 -11.10 7.81
CA ASN A 66 6.50 -10.10 8.76
C ASN A 66 5.78 -10.25 10.10
N ASP A 67 6.55 -10.35 11.18
CA ASP A 67 6.07 -10.46 12.57
C ASP A 67 6.43 -9.24 13.43
N ALA A 68 7.02 -8.21 12.81
CA ALA A 68 7.48 -7.02 13.50
C ALA A 68 6.39 -5.94 13.55
N HIS A 69 5.63 -5.92 14.65
CA HIS A 69 4.60 -4.92 14.90
C HIS A 69 5.04 -3.92 15.98
N TYR A 70 4.94 -2.62 15.68
CA TYR A 70 5.26 -1.53 16.60
C TYR A 70 4.09 -0.58 16.72
N ASP A 71 3.77 -0.16 17.94
CA ASP A 71 2.79 0.89 18.17
C ASP A 71 3.20 2.16 17.40
N GLY A 72 2.27 2.70 16.61
CA GLY A 72 2.49 3.89 15.78
C GLY A 72 2.90 3.61 14.32
N ALA A 73 3.07 2.34 13.93
CA ALA A 73 3.32 1.91 12.55
C ALA A 73 2.23 0.97 12.01
N ASP A 74 2.08 0.97 10.69
CA ASP A 74 1.33 -0.07 9.98
C ASP A 74 2.13 -1.39 9.97
N PHE A 75 1.45 -2.48 9.63
CA PHE A 75 1.96 -3.84 9.81
C PHE A 75 2.63 -4.46 8.58
N VAL A 76 2.42 -3.87 7.41
CA VAL A 76 3.00 -4.36 6.16
C VAL A 76 4.30 -3.64 5.83
N GLY A 77 5.37 -4.42 5.77
CA GLY A 77 6.72 -4.04 5.41
C GLY A 77 6.96 -3.95 3.90
N HIS A 78 8.13 -3.43 3.56
CA HIS A 78 8.51 -3.23 2.16
C HIS A 78 8.70 -4.57 1.43
N SER A 79 8.14 -4.66 0.21
CA SER A 79 8.17 -5.84 -0.68
C SER A 79 7.29 -7.02 -0.25
N GLU A 80 6.45 -6.90 0.78
CA GLU A 80 5.59 -8.01 1.20
C GLU A 80 4.52 -8.37 0.17
N ASP A 81 4.02 -7.40 -0.60
CA ASP A 81 3.10 -7.62 -1.71
C ASP A 81 3.68 -8.56 -2.79
N MET A 82 5.01 -8.65 -2.91
CA MET A 82 5.68 -9.55 -3.85
C MET A 82 5.45 -11.03 -3.51
N PHE A 83 5.23 -11.39 -2.24
CA PHE A 83 4.91 -12.78 -1.84
C PHE A 83 3.53 -13.21 -2.34
N TYR A 84 2.62 -12.26 -2.56
CA TYR A 84 1.27 -12.50 -3.08
C TYR A 84 1.21 -12.45 -4.61
N LEU A 85 2.21 -11.83 -5.28
CA LEU A 85 2.29 -11.75 -6.75
C LEU A 85 3.12 -12.86 -7.38
N PHE A 86 4.21 -13.26 -6.73
CA PHE A 86 5.21 -14.14 -7.32
C PHE A 86 5.45 -15.34 -6.43
N CYS A 87 5.76 -16.48 -7.08
CA CYS A 87 6.43 -17.57 -6.38
C CYS A 87 7.84 -17.13 -5.97
N TYR A 88 7.95 -16.48 -4.82
CA TYR A 88 9.23 -16.05 -4.25
C TYR A 88 9.71 -17.08 -3.21
N SER A 89 10.51 -16.68 -2.21
CA SER A 89 11.18 -17.56 -1.24
C SER A 89 10.30 -18.59 -0.50
N VAL A 90 8.98 -18.41 -0.55
CA VAL A 90 7.92 -19.27 0.03
C VAL A 90 7.50 -20.44 -0.87
N GLY A 91 7.92 -20.47 -2.14
CA GLY A 91 7.53 -21.47 -3.13
C GLY A 91 6.27 -21.10 -3.92
N CYS A 92 5.71 -22.06 -4.67
CA CYS A 92 4.47 -21.88 -5.46
C CYS A 92 3.25 -22.61 -4.87
N ASP A 93 3.40 -23.26 -3.71
CA ASP A 93 2.31 -24.00 -3.09
C ASP A 93 1.55 -23.10 -2.11
N PHE A 94 0.59 -22.34 -2.63
CA PHE A 94 -0.25 -21.46 -1.81
C PHE A 94 -1.26 -22.23 -0.94
N SER A 95 -1.48 -23.52 -1.20
CA SER A 95 -2.48 -24.33 -0.47
C SER A 95 -2.13 -24.58 1.00
N ILE A 96 -0.86 -24.33 1.37
CA ILE A 96 -0.38 -24.44 2.75
C ILE A 96 -0.65 -23.18 3.59
N TYR A 97 -1.06 -22.08 2.95
CA TYR A 97 -1.37 -20.81 3.60
C TYR A 97 -2.88 -20.69 3.88
N PRO A 98 -3.29 -19.83 4.83
CA PRO A 98 -4.70 -19.56 5.09
C PRO A 98 -5.48 -19.18 3.81
N GLU A 99 -6.78 -19.50 3.78
CA GLU A 99 -7.64 -19.19 2.63
C GLU A 99 -7.65 -17.68 2.31
N SER A 100 -7.57 -16.82 3.33
CA SER A 100 -7.45 -15.38 3.17
C SER A 100 -6.21 -14.96 2.38
N ASP A 101 -5.04 -15.56 2.65
CA ASP A 101 -3.81 -15.29 1.92
C ASP A 101 -3.92 -15.74 0.45
N GLN A 102 -4.53 -16.90 0.22
CA GLN A 102 -4.79 -17.43 -1.12
C GLN A 102 -5.69 -16.48 -1.91
N VAL A 103 -6.82 -16.06 -1.33
CA VAL A 103 -7.75 -15.11 -1.94
C VAL A 103 -7.08 -13.76 -2.21
N THR A 104 -6.26 -13.25 -1.28
CA THR A 104 -5.51 -12.00 -1.51
C THR A 104 -4.49 -12.14 -2.64
N SER A 105 -3.80 -13.27 -2.76
CA SER A 105 -2.91 -13.55 -3.89
C SER A 105 -3.70 -13.58 -5.21
N GLU A 106 -4.83 -14.28 -5.25
CA GLU A 106 -5.71 -14.31 -6.44
C GLU A 106 -6.21 -12.91 -6.83
N ARG A 107 -6.60 -12.08 -5.84
CA ARG A 107 -6.98 -10.68 -6.06
C ARG A 107 -5.84 -9.89 -6.68
N LEU A 108 -4.65 -9.93 -6.08
CA LEU A 108 -3.51 -9.11 -6.52
C LEU A 108 -3.03 -9.53 -7.92
N VAL A 109 -2.97 -10.83 -8.20
CA VAL A 109 -2.65 -11.36 -9.54
C VAL A 109 -3.72 -10.93 -10.56
N SER A 110 -5.01 -10.99 -10.20
CA SER A 110 -6.09 -10.56 -11.09
C SER A 110 -6.01 -9.07 -11.43
N ILE A 111 -5.79 -8.22 -10.43
CA ILE A 111 -5.62 -6.76 -10.56
C ILE A 111 -4.48 -6.44 -11.53
N TRP A 112 -3.30 -7.02 -11.31
CA TRP A 112 -2.12 -6.76 -12.13
C TRP A 112 -2.26 -7.30 -13.57
N THR A 113 -2.81 -8.51 -13.73
CA THR A 113 -3.01 -9.11 -15.06
C THR A 113 -4.12 -8.42 -15.86
N ASN A 114 -5.19 -7.96 -15.19
CA ASN A 114 -6.22 -7.15 -15.81
C ASN A 114 -5.66 -5.83 -16.31
N PHE A 115 -4.88 -5.12 -15.50
CA PHE A 115 -4.23 -3.88 -15.93
C PHE A 115 -3.31 -4.12 -17.13
N ALA A 116 -2.49 -5.17 -17.11
CA ALA A 116 -1.61 -5.51 -18.23
C ALA A 116 -2.38 -5.81 -19.54
N LYS A 117 -3.56 -6.43 -19.44
CA LYS A 117 -4.36 -6.85 -20.60
C LYS A 117 -5.31 -5.77 -21.12
N TYR A 118 -5.87 -4.97 -20.22
CA TYR A 118 -7.00 -4.07 -20.49
C TYR A 118 -6.73 -2.61 -20.16
N GLN A 119 -5.57 -2.28 -19.56
CA GLN A 119 -5.25 -0.95 -19.01
C GLN A 119 -6.24 -0.48 -17.92
N ASN A 120 -6.98 -1.42 -17.33
CA ASN A 120 -7.93 -1.20 -16.25
C ASN A 120 -7.82 -2.37 -15.25
N PRO A 121 -7.61 -2.13 -13.95
CA PRO A 121 -7.50 -3.19 -12.93
C PRO A 121 -8.79 -4.01 -12.74
N THR A 122 -9.95 -3.40 -12.97
CA THR A 122 -11.29 -3.99 -12.78
C THR A 122 -12.15 -3.73 -14.02
N PRO A 123 -11.84 -4.37 -15.16
CA PRO A 123 -12.51 -4.11 -16.43
C PRO A 123 -13.98 -4.57 -16.43
N GLU A 124 -14.31 -5.56 -15.61
CA GLU A 124 -15.66 -6.12 -15.44
C GLU A 124 -15.91 -6.39 -13.94
N PRO A 125 -17.19 -6.38 -13.48
CA PRO A 125 -17.54 -6.76 -12.12
C PRO A 125 -17.07 -8.18 -11.78
N SER A 126 -16.53 -8.35 -10.59
CA SER A 126 -15.99 -9.62 -10.10
C SER A 126 -16.21 -9.74 -8.60
N GLU A 127 -16.84 -10.83 -8.15
CA GLU A 127 -17.00 -11.10 -6.71
C GLU A 127 -15.65 -11.24 -6.00
N LEU A 128 -14.63 -11.79 -6.68
CA LEU A 128 -13.26 -11.87 -6.15
C LEU A 128 -12.70 -10.47 -5.84
N LEU A 129 -12.94 -9.52 -6.74
CA LEU A 129 -12.56 -8.10 -6.60
C LEU A 129 -13.67 -7.26 -5.96
N GLN A 130 -14.63 -7.90 -5.29
CA GLN A 130 -15.70 -7.26 -4.53
C GLN A 130 -16.57 -6.29 -5.34
N ASN A 131 -16.64 -6.50 -6.65
CA ASN A 131 -17.34 -5.65 -7.60
C ASN A 131 -16.91 -4.18 -7.53
N ILE A 132 -15.67 -3.90 -7.09
CA ILE A 132 -15.14 -2.55 -7.07
C ILE A 132 -14.91 -2.04 -8.49
N THR A 133 -15.35 -0.82 -8.77
CA THR A 133 -14.89 -0.07 -9.93
C THR A 133 -13.68 0.75 -9.49
N TRP A 134 -12.51 0.44 -10.04
CA TRP A 134 -11.29 1.10 -9.63
C TRP A 134 -11.32 2.61 -9.95
N PRO A 135 -11.18 3.50 -8.96
CA PRO A 135 -11.19 4.94 -9.19
C PRO A 135 -9.91 5.38 -9.90
N ILE A 136 -10.06 6.24 -10.90
CA ILE A 136 -8.93 6.96 -11.48
C ILE A 136 -8.50 8.03 -10.48
N VAL A 137 -7.18 8.18 -10.28
CA VAL A 137 -6.62 9.26 -9.47
C VAL A 137 -7.08 10.59 -10.04
N SER A 138 -7.88 11.31 -9.24
CA SER A 138 -8.19 12.71 -9.44
C SER A 138 -7.43 13.52 -8.40
N THR A 139 -7.12 14.77 -8.71
CA THR A 139 -6.68 15.78 -7.73
C THR A 139 -7.65 16.96 -7.69
N GLU A 140 -8.79 16.86 -8.39
CA GLU A 140 -9.85 17.87 -8.36
C GLU A 140 -10.56 17.82 -7.00
N GLY A 141 -10.86 18.99 -6.43
CA GLY A 141 -11.55 19.07 -5.14
C GLY A 141 -10.69 18.72 -3.92
N GLY A 142 -9.46 18.25 -4.10
CA GLY A 142 -8.54 17.88 -3.01
C GLY A 142 -8.64 16.42 -2.57
N ASP A 143 -9.48 15.60 -3.22
CA ASP A 143 -9.58 14.18 -2.96
C ASP A 143 -8.49 13.43 -3.74
N PHE A 144 -7.77 12.53 -3.08
CA PHE A 144 -6.82 11.60 -3.71
C PHE A 144 -7.37 10.18 -3.56
N LEU A 145 -7.96 9.65 -4.63
CA LEU A 145 -8.61 8.34 -4.59
C LEU A 145 -7.60 7.21 -4.83
N TYR A 146 -7.71 6.17 -4.02
CA TYR A 146 -6.94 4.94 -4.14
C TYR A 146 -7.77 3.74 -3.67
N VAL A 147 -7.33 2.54 -4.01
CA VAL A 147 -7.87 1.29 -3.47
C VAL A 147 -6.94 0.76 -2.39
N ASP A 148 -7.47 0.51 -1.20
CA ASP A 148 -6.74 -0.23 -0.17
C ASP A 148 -6.98 -1.73 -0.37
N ILE A 149 -5.92 -2.51 -0.54
CA ILE A 149 -5.97 -3.96 -0.70
C ILE A 149 -5.72 -4.58 0.66
N ASN A 150 -6.82 -4.92 1.34
CA ASN A 150 -6.85 -5.52 2.68
C ASN A 150 -7.81 -6.75 2.71
N GLU A 151 -8.20 -7.22 3.89
CA GLU A 151 -9.14 -8.33 4.10
C GLU A 151 -10.56 -8.06 3.59
N ILE A 152 -10.98 -6.78 3.58
CA ILE A 152 -12.32 -6.31 3.22
C ILE A 152 -12.21 -5.16 2.24
#